data_AF-A0A195DX42-F1
#
_entry.id   AF-A0A195DX42-F1
#
_cell.length_a   1.000
_cell.length_b   1.000
_cell.length_c   1.000
_cell.angle_alpha   90.00
_cell.angle_beta   90.00
_cell.angle_gamma   90.00
#
_symmetry.space_group_name_H-M   'P 1'
#
loop_
_entity.id
_entity.type
_entity.pdbx_description
1 polymer ?
#
loop_
_entity_poly.entity_id
_entity_poly.type
_entity_poly.pdbx_seq_one_letter_code
_entity_poly.pdbx_strand_id
1 'polypeptide(L)'
;MILDNHRNKVRETAEVMSISKERVYHILTEELGMRKLTTRVIAFVDTYFAEQDANYYLNDLNGWRHRSEKCINLKGDYVEK
;
A
#
# COMPACT_ATOMS: atom_id res chain seq x y z
N MET A 1 -20.21 12.08 12.25
CA MET A 1 -20.48 10.71 12.73
C MET A 1 -19.30 9.82 12.30
N ILE A 2 -18.64 9.07 13.19
CA ILE A 2 -17.34 8.40 12.92
C ILE A 2 -17.37 7.45 11.69
N LEU A 3 -18.55 6.93 11.33
CA LEU A 3 -18.77 6.06 10.16
C LEU A 3 -18.55 6.77 8.81
N ASP A 4 -18.76 8.10 8.74
CA ASP A 4 -18.55 8.87 7.49
C ASP A 4 -17.08 8.95 7.10
N ASN A 5 -16.16 8.93 8.08
CA ASN A 5 -14.72 9.00 7.83
C ASN A 5 -14.23 7.74 7.10
N HIS A 6 -14.76 6.56 7.46
CA HIS A 6 -14.36 5.30 6.84
C HIS A 6 -14.83 5.19 5.39
N ARG A 7 -16.11 5.52 5.12
CA ARG A 7 -16.66 5.48 3.77
C ARG A 7 -15.99 6.50 2.83
N ASN A 8 -15.66 7.68 3.35
CA ASN A 8 -14.93 8.70 2.60
C ASN A 8 -13.51 8.26 2.27
N LYS A 9 -12.79 7.62 3.20
CA LYS A 9 -11.44 7.09 2.96
C LYS A 9 -11.41 5.94 1.97
N VAL A 10 -12.34 4.98 2.08
CA VAL A 10 -12.44 3.90 1.08
C VAL A 10 -12.69 4.46 -0.32
N ARG A 11 -13.50 5.52 -0.43
CA ARG A 11 -13.72 6.23 -1.70
C ARG A 11 -12.45 6.92 -2.19
N GLU A 12 -11.79 7.69 -1.35
CA GLU A 12 -10.56 8.43 -1.71
C GLU A 12 -9.45 7.47 -2.15
N THR A 13 -9.25 6.36 -1.42
CA THR A 13 -8.31 5.31 -1.82
C THR A 13 -8.70 4.67 -3.15
N ALA A 14 -9.98 4.38 -3.37
CA ALA A 14 -10.46 3.85 -4.64
C ALA A 14 -10.16 4.81 -5.81
N GLU A 15 -10.32 6.12 -5.60
CA GLU A 15 -10.03 7.17 -6.58
C GLU A 15 -8.52 7.27 -6.85
N VAL A 16 -7.68 7.36 -5.82
CA VAL A 16 -6.21 7.45 -5.94
C VAL A 16 -5.63 6.21 -6.62
N MET A 17 -6.08 5.03 -6.21
CA MET A 17 -5.57 3.76 -6.71
C MET A 17 -6.24 3.32 -8.02
N SER A 18 -7.25 4.05 -8.49
CA SER A 18 -8.06 3.69 -9.68
C SER A 18 -8.60 2.26 -9.65
N ILE A 19 -9.11 1.82 -8.49
CA ILE A 19 -9.74 0.50 -8.29
C ILE A 19 -11.13 0.64 -7.65
N SER A 20 -11.93 -0.43 -7.68
CA SER A 20 -13.27 -0.38 -7.09
C SER A 20 -13.22 -0.28 -5.56
N LYS A 21 -14.23 0.37 -4.96
CA LYS A 21 -14.38 0.49 -3.50
C LYS A 21 -14.52 -0.88 -2.84
N GLU A 22 -15.15 -1.82 -3.52
CA GLU A 22 -15.29 -3.22 -3.12
C GLU A 22 -13.93 -3.90 -3.05
N ARG A 23 -13.04 -3.63 -4.02
CA ARG A 23 -11.68 -4.18 -4.01
C ARG A 23 -10.83 -3.57 -2.90
N VAL A 24 -10.95 -2.25 -2.66
CA VAL A 24 -10.33 -1.58 -1.51
C VAL A 24 -10.79 -2.22 -0.20
N TYR A 25 -12.10 -2.45 -0.04
CA TYR A 25 -12.65 -3.05 1.17
C TYR A 25 -12.12 -4.47 1.39
N HIS A 26 -12.10 -5.31 0.35
CA HIS A 26 -11.54 -6.66 0.42
C HIS A 26 -10.05 -6.65 0.81
N ILE A 27 -9.25 -5.76 0.23
CA ILE A 27 -7.81 -5.66 0.57
C ILE A 27 -7.66 -5.26 2.04
N LEU A 28 -8.41 -4.26 2.49
CA LEU A 28 -8.35 -3.80 3.87
C LEU A 28 -8.76 -4.90 4.86
N THR A 29 -9.86 -5.62 4.60
CA THR A 29 -10.40 -6.58 5.58
C THR A 29 -9.76 -7.97 5.49
N GLU A 30 -9.62 -8.52 4.29
CA GLU A 30 -9.20 -9.92 4.08
C GLU A 30 -7.68 -10.05 3.94
N GLU A 31 -7.04 -9.17 3.17
CA GLU A 31 -5.59 -9.27 2.91
C GLU A 31 -4.76 -8.65 4.03
N LEU A 32 -5.19 -7.47 4.52
CA LEU A 32 -4.47 -6.72 5.54
C LEU A 32 -5.02 -6.94 6.95
N GLY A 33 -6.14 -7.66 7.10
CA GLY A 33 -6.76 -7.95 8.40
C GLY A 33 -7.26 -6.71 9.16
N MET A 34 -7.37 -5.57 8.48
CA MET A 34 -7.74 -4.27 9.04
C MET A 34 -9.25 -4.16 9.22
N ARG A 35 -9.78 -4.95 10.16
CA ARG A 35 -11.22 -4.97 10.51
C ARG A 35 -11.76 -3.62 11.00
N LYS A 36 -10.89 -2.69 11.41
CA LYS A 36 -11.22 -1.28 11.71
C LYS A 36 -10.08 -0.37 11.27
N LEU A 37 -10.31 0.50 10.29
CA LEU A 37 -9.46 1.66 10.04
C LEU A 37 -9.71 2.68 11.15
N THR A 38 -9.02 2.50 12.28
CA THR A 38 -9.13 3.43 13.41
C THR A 38 -8.29 4.68 13.14
N THR A 39 -8.70 5.81 13.69
CA THR A 39 -7.90 7.04 13.67
C THR A 39 -6.47 6.81 14.18
N ARG A 40 -6.27 5.85 15.09
CA ARG A 40 -4.96 5.44 15.62
C ARG A 40 -4.07 4.78 14.57
N VAL A 41 -4.62 3.91 13.72
CA VAL A 41 -3.85 3.26 12.65
C VAL A 41 -3.44 4.28 11.59
N ILE A 42 -4.35 5.20 11.27
CA ILE A 42 -4.08 6.28 10.31
C ILE A 42 -2.97 7.19 10.84
N ALA A 43 -3.10 7.65 12.08
CA ALA A 43 -2.06 8.45 12.73
C ALA A 43 -0.72 7.71 12.82
N PHE A 44 -0.73 6.41 13.10
CA PHE A 44 0.50 5.61 13.11
C PHE A 44 1.17 5.55 11.73
N VAL A 45 0.39 5.31 10.67
CA VAL A 45 0.89 5.27 9.29
C VAL A 45 1.40 6.65 8.85
N ASP A 46 0.67 7.72 9.17
CA ASP A 46 1.06 9.09 8.87
C ASP A 46 2.38 9.44 9.56
N THR A 47 2.52 9.13 10.86
CA THR A 47 3.78 9.33 11.59
C THR A 47 4.92 8.49 11.02
N TYR A 48 4.67 7.21 10.74
CA TYR A 48 5.67 6.31 10.18
C TYR A 48 6.26 6.85 8.87
N PHE A 49 5.42 7.35 7.96
CA PHE A 49 5.90 7.92 6.69
C PHE A 49 6.47 9.32 6.84
N ALA A 50 5.99 10.14 7.78
CA ALA A 50 6.55 11.46 8.06
C ALA A 50 7.99 11.40 8.61
N GLU A 51 8.35 10.30 9.26
CA GLU A 51 9.71 10.05 9.77
C GLU A 51 10.69 9.53 8.70
N GLN A 52 10.21 9.11 7.52
CA GLN A 52 11.09 8.62 6.45
C GLN A 52 11.75 9.76 5.68
N ASP A 53 13.02 9.58 5.33
CA ASP A 53 13.73 10.53 4.46
C ASP A 53 13.63 10.14 2.97
N ALA A 54 14.05 11.04 2.07
CA ALA A 54 13.97 10.82 0.63
C ALA A 54 14.72 9.55 0.16
N ASN A 55 15.78 9.13 0.87
CA ASN A 55 16.53 7.92 0.52
C ASN A 55 15.75 6.64 0.78
N TYR A 56 14.81 6.62 1.74
CA TYR A 56 13.93 5.48 1.98
C TYR A 56 13.19 5.09 0.68
N TYR A 57 12.52 6.07 0.08
CA TYR A 57 11.79 5.87 -1.18
C TYR A 57 12.73 5.59 -2.37
N LEU A 58 13.88 6.28 -2.44
CA LEU A 58 14.84 6.05 -3.51
C LEU A 58 15.41 4.62 -3.48
N ASN A 59 15.70 4.09 -2.29
CA ASN A 59 16.19 2.73 -2.11
C ASN A 59 15.15 1.71 -2.57
N ASP A 60 13.88 1.90 -2.21
CA ASP A 60 12.79 1.03 -2.64
C ASP A 60 12.62 1.06 -4.18
N LEU A 61 12.65 2.24 -4.79
CA LEU A 61 12.59 2.39 -6.26
C LEU A 61 13.77 1.72 -6.97
N ASN A 62 14.98 1.82 -6.40
CA ASN A 62 16.15 1.13 -6.91
C ASN A 62 16.03 -0.38 -6.76
N GLY A 63 15.48 -0.87 -5.66
CA GLY A 63 15.15 -2.28 -5.46
C GLY A 63 14.15 -2.79 -6.51
N TRP A 64 13.14 -1.99 -6.83
CA TRP A 64 12.19 -2.27 -7.92
C TRP A 64 12.88 -2.38 -9.27
N ARG A 65 13.72 -1.40 -9.64
CA ARG A 65 14.52 -1.44 -10.87
C ARG A 65 15.34 -2.72 -10.96
N HIS A 66 16.07 -3.05 -9.90
CA HIS A 66 16.89 -4.26 -9.85
C HIS A 66 16.06 -5.54 -10.05
N ARG A 67 14.88 -5.60 -9.41
CA ARG A 67 13.95 -6.74 -9.59
C ARG A 67 13.43 -6.84 -11.01
N SER A 68 13.14 -5.72 -11.67
CA SER A 68 12.73 -5.69 -13.09
C SER A 68 13.84 -6.19 -14.01
N GLU A 69 15.08 -5.75 -13.81
CA GLU A 69 16.25 -6.24 -14.56
C GLU A 69 16.43 -7.76 -14.39
N LYS A 70 16.28 -8.24 -13.15
CA LYS A 70 16.37 -9.66 -12.84
C LYS A 70 15.28 -10.48 -13.54
N CYS A 71 14.04 -9.98 -13.58
CA CYS A 71 12.93 -10.60 -14.30
C CYS A 71 13.25 -10.76 -15.79
N ILE A 72 13.80 -9.73 -16.43
CA ILE A 72 14.20 -9.78 -17.84
C ILE A 72 15.29 -10.83 -18.05
N ASN A 73 16.35 -10.79 -17.24
CA ASN A 73 17.48 -11.71 -17.36
C ASN A 73 17.08 -13.18 -17.16
N LEU A 74 16.12 -13.43 -16.28
CA LEU A 74 15.60 -14.77 -16.00
C LEU A 74 14.39 -15.14 -16.85
N LYS A 75 14.04 -14.32 -17.86
CA LYS A 75 12.89 -14.55 -18.75
C LYS A 75 11.57 -14.80 -17.99
N GLY A 76 11.40 -14.13 -16.84
CA GLY A 76 10.23 -14.25 -15.98
C GLY A 76 10.31 -15.36 -14.94
N ASP A 77 11.38 -16.15 -14.88
CA ASP A 77 11.52 -17.19 -13.86
C ASP A 77 11.73 -16.59 -12.47
N TYR A 78 11.05 -17.18 -11.48
CA TYR A 78 11.24 -16.85 -10.07
C TYR A 78 12.56 -17.43 -9.56
N VAL A 79 13.18 -16.72 -8.61
CA VAL A 79 14.37 -17.23 -7.92
C VAL A 79 13.91 -17.81 -6.59
N GLU A 80 14.01 -19.13 -6.45
CA GLU A 80 13.85 -19.77 -5.14
C GLU A 80 14.99 -19.34 -4.22
N LYS A 81 14.68 -19.18 -2.92
CA LYS A 81 15.64 -18.76 -1.90
C LYS A 81 16.47 -19.93 -1.41
#